data_AF-A0A7K1V9R2-F1
#
_entry.id   AF-A0A7K1V9R2-F1
#
_cell.length_a   1.000
_cell.length_b   1.000
_cell.length_c   1.000
_cell.angle_alpha   90.00
_cell.angle_beta   90.00
_cell.angle_gamma   90.00
#
_symmetry.space_group_name_H-M   'P 1'
#
loop_
_entity.id
_entity.type
_entity.pdbx_description
1 polymer ?
#
loop_
_entity_poly.entity_id
_entity_poly.type
_entity_poly.pdbx_seq_one_letter_code
_entity_poly.pdbx_strand_id
1 'polypeptide(L)'
;MLSDPTRLHILWILAEGEADVTALTEACGASRTAVSQHLAKLRFTGLVDTRRDGRRIIYRIRDGHLARLVREGLNHADHIVTGEPAHE
;
A
#
# COMPACT_ATOMS: atom_id res chain seq x y z
N MET A 1 -11.22 -7.23 0.23
CA MET A 1 -9.89 -6.91 -0.36
C MET A 1 -9.06 -6.02 0.56
N LEU A 2 -9.59 -4.90 1.06
CA LEU A 2 -8.85 -3.96 1.91
C LEU A 2 -8.90 -4.27 3.42
N SER A 3 -9.61 -5.30 3.87
CA SER A 3 -9.72 -5.67 5.29
C SER A 3 -8.48 -6.36 5.88
N ASP A 4 -7.35 -6.35 5.18
CA ASP A 4 -6.13 -7.05 5.57
C ASP A 4 -5.06 -6.00 5.89
N PRO A 5 -4.53 -6.00 7.12
CA PRO A 5 -3.61 -4.97 7.58
C PRO A 5 -2.37 -4.86 6.69
N THR A 6 -1.81 -5.97 6.23
CA THR A 6 -0.61 -5.97 5.38
C THR A 6 -0.90 -5.35 4.02
N ARG A 7 -2.04 -5.65 3.40
CA ARG A 7 -2.43 -5.01 2.12
C ARG A 7 -2.69 -3.51 2.28
N LEU A 8 -3.31 -3.08 3.37
CA LEU A 8 -3.48 -1.66 3.65
C LEU A 8 -2.14 -0.97 3.85
N HIS A 9 -1.22 -1.58 4.60
CA HIS A 9 0.12 -1.05 4.81
C HIS A 9 0.90 -0.94 3.48
N ILE A 10 0.85 -1.96 2.62
CA ILE A 10 1.46 -1.90 1.28
C ILE A 10 0.88 -0.73 0.48
N LEU A 11 -0.44 -0.56 0.47
CA LEU A 11 -1.10 0.53 -0.25
C LEU A 11 -0.76 1.90 0.34
N TRP A 12 -0.62 2.02 1.65
CA TRP A 12 -0.17 3.24 2.31
C TRP A 12 1.23 3.63 1.85
N ILE A 13 2.18 2.70 1.87
CA ILE A 13 3.55 2.95 1.37
C ILE A 13 3.52 3.37 -0.10
N LEU A 14 2.72 2.67 -0.91
CA LEU A 14 2.59 2.98 -2.35
C LEU A 14 1.83 4.27 -2.65
N ALA A 15 1.09 4.83 -1.69
CA ALA A 15 0.45 6.14 -1.80
C ALA A 15 1.44 7.28 -1.60
N GLU A 16 2.57 7.02 -0.92
CA GLU A 16 3.67 7.97 -0.71
C GLU A 16 4.72 7.89 -1.83
N GLY A 17 4.82 6.77 -2.53
CA GLY A 17 5.69 6.64 -3.70
C GLY A 17 5.79 5.22 -4.24
N GLU A 18 6.38 5.07 -5.43
CA GLU A 18 6.60 3.75 -6.02
C GLU A 18 7.68 2.97 -5.25
N ALA A 19 7.50 1.66 -5.08
CA ALA A 19 8.43 0.82 -4.33
C ALA A 19 8.60 -0.57 -4.95
N ASP A 20 9.75 -1.20 -4.71
CA ASP A 20 9.97 -2.60 -5.08
C ASP A 20 9.53 -3.57 -3.97
N VAL A 21 9.47 -4.87 -4.29
CA VAL A 21 9.06 -5.89 -3.33
C VAL A 21 9.97 -5.97 -2.11
N THR A 22 11.26 -5.63 -2.25
CA THR A 22 12.23 -5.68 -1.15
C THR A 22 11.93 -4.57 -0.14
N ALA A 23 11.78 -3.33 -0.61
CA ALA A 23 11.42 -2.18 0.21
C ALA A 23 10.08 -2.40 0.93
N LEU A 24 9.08 -2.96 0.23
CA LEU A 24 7.78 -3.29 0.83
C LEU A 24 7.88 -4.42 1.86
N THR A 25 8.78 -5.39 1.67
CA THR A 25 9.02 -6.46 2.63
C THR A 25 9.63 -5.93 3.92
N GLU A 26 10.63 -5.06 3.79
CA GLU A 26 11.27 -4.40 4.93
C GLU A 26 10.29 -3.52 5.70
N ALA A 27 9.54 -2.67 5.00
CA ALA A 27 8.60 -1.74 5.62
C ALA A 27 7.41 -2.45 6.29
N CYS A 28 6.90 -3.54 5.71
CA CYS A 28 5.78 -4.29 6.30
C CYS A 28 6.20 -5.28 7.39
N GLY A 29 7.50 -5.53 7.61
CA GLY A 29 7.99 -6.55 8.55
C GLY A 29 7.47 -7.97 8.25
N ALA A 30 7.07 -8.23 7.01
CA ALA A 30 6.46 -9.49 6.58
C ALA A 30 7.43 -10.30 5.72
N SER A 31 7.14 -11.58 5.49
CA SER A 31 7.98 -12.38 4.58
C SER A 31 7.81 -11.92 3.12
N ARG A 32 8.89 -12.00 2.34
CA ARG A 32 8.86 -11.66 0.90
C ARG A 32 7.80 -12.45 0.13
N THR A 33 7.57 -13.70 0.51
CA THR A 33 6.52 -14.55 -0.09
C THR A 33 5.13 -13.99 0.19
N ALA A 34 4.84 -13.61 1.45
CA ALA A 34 3.55 -13.04 1.81
C ALA A 34 3.30 -11.71 1.09
N VAL A 35 4.29 -10.82 1.07
CA VAL A 35 4.21 -9.53 0.35
C VAL A 35 4.00 -9.75 -1.15
N SER A 36 4.70 -10.71 -1.76
CA SER A 36 4.52 -11.05 -3.18
C SER A 36 3.11 -11.56 -3.50
N GLN A 37 2.52 -12.37 -2.61
CA GLN A 37 1.13 -12.85 -2.75
C GLN A 37 0.13 -11.70 -2.64
N HIS A 38 0.33 -10.80 -1.67
CA HIS A 38 -0.50 -9.61 -1.52
C HIS A 38 -0.41 -8.70 -2.75
N LEU A 39 0.80 -8.44 -3.25
CA LEU A 39 1.02 -7.65 -4.47
C LEU A 39 0.41 -8.29 -5.71
N ALA A 40 0.50 -9.63 -5.84
CA ALA A 40 -0.17 -10.35 -6.92
C ALA A 40 -1.69 -10.15 -6.87
N LYS A 41 -2.29 -10.19 -5.68
CA LYS A 41 -3.71 -9.95 -5.47
C LYS A 41 -4.12 -8.51 -5.78
N LEU A 42 -3.36 -7.52 -5.29
CA LEU A 42 -3.58 -6.11 -5.56
C LEU A 42 -3.51 -5.82 -7.07
N ARG A 43 -2.52 -6.40 -7.76
CA ARG A 43 -2.38 -6.30 -9.22
C ARG A 43 -3.54 -6.96 -9.95
N PHE A 44 -3.95 -8.15 -9.52
CA PHE A 44 -5.11 -8.85 -10.10
C PHE A 44 -6.39 -8.02 -9.99
N THR A 45 -6.58 -7.29 -8.89
CA THR A 45 -7.70 -6.37 -8.70
C THR A 45 -7.55 -5.03 -9.41
N GLY A 46 -6.42 -4.78 -10.09
CA GLY A 46 -6.15 -3.52 -10.77
C GLY A 46 -5.87 -2.32 -9.85
N LEU A 47 -5.59 -2.56 -8.57
CA LEU A 47 -5.30 -1.49 -7.60
C LEU A 47 -3.87 -0.96 -7.74
N VAL A 48 -2.95 -1.81 -8.18
CA VAL A 48 -1.56 -1.46 -8.43
C VAL A 48 -1.12 -1.87 -9.83
N ASP A 49 -0.26 -1.06 -10.42
CA ASP A 49 0.48 -1.37 -11.64
C ASP A 49 1.93 -1.73 -11.31
N THR A 50 2.61 -2.33 -12.28
CA THR A 50 4.04 -2.63 -12.20
C THR A 50 4.78 -2.12 -13.41
N ARG A 51 6.00 -1.64 -13.19
CA ARG A 51 6.99 -1.41 -14.25
C ARG A 51 8.31 -2.09 -13.90
N ARG A 52 9.12 -2.35 -14.92
CA ARG A 52 10.45 -2.93 -14.73
C ARG A 52 11.49 -1.81 -14.70
N ASP A 53 12.34 -1.82 -13.68
CA ASP A 53 13.50 -0.93 -13.54
C ASP A 53 14.76 -1.80 -13.40
N GLY A 54 15.43 -2.03 -14.53
CA GLY A 54 16.53 -2.99 -14.63
C GLY A 54 16.10 -4.41 -14.23
N ARG A 55 16.64 -4.89 -13.10
CA ARG A 55 16.30 -6.21 -12.54
C ARG A 55 15.14 -6.17 -11.53
N ARG A 56 14.69 -4.97 -11.14
CA ARG A 56 13.66 -4.77 -10.13
C ARG A 56 12.28 -4.60 -10.77
N ILE A 57 11.26 -5.06 -10.06
CA ILE A 57 9.86 -4.76 -10.37
C ILE A 57 9.42 -3.69 -9.39
N ILE A 58 9.03 -2.54 -9.93
CA ILE A 58 8.55 -1.38 -9.19
C ILE A 58 7.03 -1.40 -9.24
N TYR A 59 6.39 -1.27 -8.09
CA TYR A 59 4.95 -1.21 -7.91
C TYR A 59 4.52 0.23 -7.67
N ARG A 60 3.34 0.59 -8.19
CA ARG A 60 2.71 1.89 -7.97
C ARG A 60 1.20 1.74 -7.85
N ILE A 61 0.55 2.62 -7.10
CA ILE A 61 -0.91 2.74 -7.18
C ILE A 61 -1.31 3.15 -8.60
N ARG A 62 -2.36 2.51 -9.13
CA ARG A 62 -2.81 2.75 -10.50
C ARG A 62 -3.47 4.12 -10.69
N ASP A 63 -4.26 4.57 -9.71
CA ASP A 63 -5.07 5.79 -9.77
C ASP A 63 -4.89 6.65 -8.51
N GLY A 64 -4.71 7.96 -8.69
CA GLY A 64 -4.61 8.93 -7.60
C GLY A 64 -5.86 8.99 -6.71
N HIS A 65 -7.04 8.62 -7.21
CA HIS A 65 -8.23 8.53 -6.36
C HIS A 65 -8.08 7.45 -5.28
N LEU A 66 -7.50 6.29 -5.61
CA LEU A 66 -7.24 5.22 -4.65
C LEU A 66 -6.21 5.65 -3.60
N ALA A 67 -5.14 6.33 -4.03
CA ALA A 67 -4.12 6.83 -3.09
C ALA A 67 -4.74 7.81 -2.08
N ARG A 68 -5.62 8.71 -2.54
CA ARG A 68 -6.36 9.62 -1.65
C ARG A 68 -7.27 8.84 -0.70
N LEU A 69 -8.06 7.90 -1.20
CA LEU A 69 -8.96 7.09 -0.36
C LEU A 69 -8.22 6.34 0.74
N VAL A 70 -7.08 5.73 0.43
CA VAL A 70 -6.24 5.02 1.40
C VAL A 70 -5.72 5.98 2.46
N ARG A 71 -5.27 7.18 2.05
CA ARG A 71 -4.78 8.20 2.97
C ARG A 71 -5.86 8.68 3.92
N GLU A 72 -7.02 9.07 3.39
CA GLU A 72 -8.17 9.51 4.20
C GLU A 72 -8.65 8.43 5.17
N GLY A 73 -8.77 7.18 4.69
CA GLY A 73 -9.24 6.07 5.51
C GLY A 73 -8.29 5.74 6.67
N LEU A 74 -6.98 5.82 6.44
CA LEU A 74 -5.99 5.57 7.49
C LEU A 74 -5.85 6.75 8.45
N ASN A 75 -5.87 7.99 7.96
CA ASN A 75 -5.89 9.17 8.84
C ASN A 75 -7.12 9.14 9.76
N HIS A 76 -8.29 8.81 9.23
CA HIS A 76 -9.52 8.69 10.02
C HIS A 76 -9.42 7.57 11.08
N ALA A 77 -8.84 6.41 10.71
CA ALA A 77 -8.62 5.33 11.65
C ALA A 77 -7.61 5.72 12.75
N ASP A 78 -6.55 6.45 12.39
CA ASP A 78 -5.58 6.97 13.35
C ASP A 78 -6.23 7.93 14.33
N HIS A 79 -7.04 8.89 13.85
CA HIS A 79 -7.83 9.80 14.69
C HIS A 79 -8.76 9.06 15.68
N ILE A 80 -9.39 7.97 15.25
CA ILE A 80 -10.24 7.14 16.14
C ILE A 80 -9.40 6.45 17.22
N VAL A 81 -8.17 6.03 16.90
CA VAL A 81 -7.28 5.31 17.81
C VAL A 81 -6.52 6.25 18.75
N THR A 82 -6.13 7.44 18.28
CA THR A 82 -5.35 8.44 19.04
C THR A 82 -6.24 9.42 19.81
N GLY A 83 -7.48 9.63 19.39
CA GLY A 83 -8.43 10.56 20.02
C GLY A 83 -8.19 12.04 19.68
N GLU A 84 -7.34 12.33 18.70
CA GLU A 84 -7.08 13.70 18.23
C GLU A 84 -8.15 14.17 17.23
N PRO A 85 -8.61 15.43 17.30
CA PRO A 85 -9.66 15.94 16.41
C PRO A 85 -9.20 15.95 14.95
N ALA A 86 -10.14 15.69 14.04
CA ALA A 86 -9.86 15.72 12.59
C ALA A 86 -9.33 17.11 12.19
N HIS A 87 -8.18 17.14 11.51
CA HIS A 87 -7.70 18.37 10.89
C HIS A 87 -8.43 18.59 9.55
N GLU A 88 -9.34 19.58 9.52
CA GLU A 88 -10.02 20.08 8.32
C GLU A 88 -9.06 20.68 7.28
#